data_AF-A0A830BUC4-F1
#
_entry.id   AF-A0A830BUC4-F1
#
_cell.length_a   1.000
_cell.length_b   1.000
_cell.length_c   1.000
_cell.angle_alpha   90.00
_cell.angle_beta   90.00
_cell.angle_gamma   90.00
#
_symmetry.space_group_name_H-M   'P 1'
#
loop_
_entity.id
_entity.type
_entity.pdbx_description
1 polymer ?
#
loop_
_entity_poly.entity_id
_entity_poly.type
_entity_poly.pdbx_seq_one_letter_code
_entity_poly.pdbx_strand_id
1 'polypeptide(L)' 'MPGLGKKNIKVRIEKDTVIMKGMGQKDFEDDELGPRYNFSIQPPSEKSLLA' A
#
# COMPACT_ATOMS: atom_id res chain seq x y z
N MET A 1 5.30 4.82 1.03
CA MET A 1 5.97 3.59 1.51
C MET A 1 7.46 3.85 1.44
N PRO A 2 8.19 3.81 2.56
CA PRO A 2 9.63 4.10 2.58
C PRO A 2 10.38 3.23 1.56
N GLY A 3 11.36 3.81 0.86
CA GLY A 3 12.15 3.09 -0.14
C GLY A 3 11.43 2.75 -1.47
N LEU A 4 10.13 3.03 -1.63
CA LEU A 4 9.42 2.76 -2.89
C LEU A 4 9.11 4.02 -3.69
N GLY A 5 9.52 4.02 -4.96
CA GLY A 5 9.05 4.99 -5.94
C GLY A 5 7.56 4.82 -6.26
N LYS A 6 6.88 5.92 -6.65
CA LYS A 6 5.42 5.94 -6.91
C LYS A 6 4.95 4.86 -7.89
N LYS A 7 5.72 4.59 -8.94
CA LYS A 7 5.44 3.55 -9.97
C LYS A 7 5.36 2.13 -9.41
N ASN A 8 5.97 1.90 -8.24
CA ASN A 8 6.02 0.60 -7.57
C ASN A 8 4.87 0.41 -6.57
N ILE A 9 3.96 1.39 -6.46
CA ILE A 9 2.79 1.35 -5.59
C ILE A 9 1.56 1.13 -6.45
N LYS A 10 0.80 0.07 -6.14
CA LYS A 10 -0.50 -0.22 -6.72
C LYS A 10 -1.58 0.10 -5.69
N VAL A 11 -2.56 0.88 -6.10
CA VAL A 11 -3.71 1.25 -5.27
C VAL A 11 -4.98 0.72 -5.94
N ARG A 12 -5.85 0.08 -5.17
CA ARG A 12 -7.17 -0.36 -5.62
C ARG A 12 -8.19 -0.17 -4.51
N ILE A 13 -9.45 -0.03 -4.90
CA ILE A 13 -10.58 -0.02 -3.98
C ILE A 13 -11.27 -1.37 -4.10
N GLU A 14 -11.46 -2.06 -2.97
CA GLU A 14 -12.27 -3.28 -2.89
C GLU A 14 -13.38 -3.05 -1.87
N LYS A 15 -14.63 -3.05 -2.35
CA LYS A 15 -15.82 -2.63 -1.59
C LYS A 15 -15.63 -1.20 -1.08
N ASP A 16 -15.42 -1.03 0.22
CA ASP A 16 -15.18 0.25 0.89
C ASP A 16 -13.77 0.33 1.47
N THR A 17 -12.86 -0.55 1.04
CA THR A 17 -11.50 -0.60 1.56
C THR A 17 -10.51 -0.17 0.49
N VAL A 18 -9.67 0.82 0.82
CA VAL A 18 -8.52 1.19 0.01
C VAL A 18 -7.38 0.24 0.32
N ILE A 19 -6.94 -0.49 -0.69
CA ILE A 19 -5.82 -1.42 -0.61
C ILE A 19 -4.64 -0.83 -1.38
N MET A 20 -3.54 -0.63 -0.68
CA MET A 20 -2.27 -0.16 -1.20
C MET A 20 -1.23 -1.26 -1.07
N LYS A 21 -0.67 -1.69 -2.20
CA LYS A 21 0.43 -2.67 -2.25
C LYS A 21 1.66 -2.04 -2.86
N GLY A 22 2.79 -2.18 -2.20
CA GLY A 22 4.08 -1.74 -2.69
C GLY A 22 5.02 -2.92 -2.90
N MET A 23 5.70 -2.98 -4.03
CA MET A 23 6.78 -3.93 -4.27
C MET A 23 8.05 -3.19 -4.67
N GLY A 24 9.02 -3.14 -3.77
CA GLY A 24 10.35 -2.59 -4.02
C GLY A 24 11.20 -3.53 -4.87
N GLN A 25 12.26 -2.98 -5.46
CA GLN A 25 13.32 -3.77 -6.07
C GLN A 25 14.22 -4.33 -4.96
N LYS A 26 14.98 -5.37 -5.28
CA LYS A 26 16.02 -5.89 -4.40
C LYS A 26 17.08 -4.81 -4.17
N ASP A 27 17.59 -4.70 -2.95
CA ASP A 27 18.67 -3.77 -2.64
C ASP A 27 20.03 -4.43 -2.87
N PHE A 28 20.12 -5.76 -2.74
CA PHE A 28 21.32 -6.56 -2.99
C PHE A 28 21.06 -7.71 -3.98
N GLU A 29 22.10 -8.17 -4.69
CA GLU A 29 21.99 -9.26 -5.67
C GLU A 29 21.56 -10.59 -5.04
N ASP A 30 21.97 -10.84 -3.80
CA ASP A 30 21.62 -12.05 -3.04
C ASP A 30 20.20 -12.03 -2.46
N ASP A 31 19.53 -10.88 -2.44
CA ASP A 31 18.16 -10.80 -1.93
C ASP A 31 17.24 -11.61 -2.83
N GLU A 32 16.38 -12.47 -2.29
CA GLU A 32 15.40 -13.17 -3.12
C GLU A 32 14.31 -12.23 -3.65
N LEU A 33 13.98 -11.18 -2.89
CA LEU A 33 12.90 -10.22 -3.16
C LEU A 33 13.18 -8.87 -2.49
N GLY A 34 12.75 -7.78 -3.12
CA GLY A 34 12.74 -6.45 -2.51
C GLY A 34 11.63 -6.26 -1.47
N PRO A 35 11.61 -5.12 -0.76
CA PRO A 35 10.68 -4.86 0.32
C PRO A 35 9.22 -4.85 -0.18
N ARG A 36 8.35 -5.55 0.54
CA ARG A 36 6.92 -5.67 0.23
C ARG A 36 6.08 -5.01 1.30
N TYR A 37 5.21 -4.11 0.87
CA TYR A 37 4.28 -3.42 1.73
C TYR A 37 2.85 -3.79 1.36
N ASN A 38 2.05 -4.12 2.35
CA ASN A 38 0.61 -4.31 2.19
C ASN A 38 -0.09 -3.46 3.23
N PHE A 39 -0.90 -2.51 2.79
CA PHE A 39 -1.66 -1.62 3.65
C PHE A 39 -3.10 -1.58 3.18
N SER A 40 -4.02 -1.74 4.13
CA SER A 40 -5.46 -1.63 3.90
C SER A 40 -6.03 -0.64 4.88
N ILE A 41 -6.77 0.35 4.39
CA ILE A 41 -7.53 1.26 5.23
C ILE A 41 -8.98 1.26 4.78
N GLN A 42 -9.88 1.15 5.74
CA GLN A 42 -11.28 1.47 5.54
C GLN A 42 -11.42 2.97 5.83
N PRO A 43 -11.71 3.80 4.83
CA PRO A 43 -11.97 5.22 5.07
C PRO A 43 -13.14 5.36 6.05
N PRO A 44 -13.14 6.40 6.89
CA PRO A 44 -14.30 6.69 7.72
C PRO A 44 -15.51 6.92 6.82
N SER A 45 -16.65 6.33 7.17
CA SER A 45 -17.92 6.67 6.53
C SER A 45 -18.30 8.10 6.93
N GLU A 46 -18.92 8.87 6.02
CA GLU A 46 -19.31 10.26 6.26
C GLU A 46 -20.15 10.45 7.54
N LYS A 47 -20.83 9.40 8.01
CA LYS A 47 -21.61 9.40 9.26
C LYS A 47 -20.75 9.50 10.53
N SER A 48 -19.45 9.19 10.47
CA SER A 48 -18.55 9.25 11.64
C SER A 48 -17.99 10.65 11.92
N LEU A 49 -18.15 11.61 11.00
CA LEU A 49 -17.60 12.97 11.13
C LEU A 49 -18.61 13.98 11.72
N LEU A 50 -19.82 13.51 12.06
CA LEU A 50 -20.94 14.32 12.57
C LEU A 50 -21.34 13.97 14.01
N ALA A 51 -20.47 13.29 14.77
CA ALA A 51 -20.70 12.91 16.18
C ALA A 51 -19.80 13.70 17.13
#